data_AF-A0A5E8UWP3-F1
#
_entry.id   AF-A0A5E8UWP3-F1
#
_cell.length_a   1.000
_cell.length_b   1.000
_cell.length_c   1.000
_cell.angle_alpha   90.00
_cell.angle_beta   90.00
_cell.angle_gamma   90.00
#
_symmetry.space_group_name_H-M   'P 1'
#
loop_
_entity.id
_entity.type
_entity.pdbx_description
1 polymer ?
#
loop_
_entity_poly.entity_id
_entity_poly.type
_entity_poly.pdbx_seq_one_letter_code
_entity_poly.pdbx_strand_id
1 'polypeptide(L)'
;MNPKRTALGRLPTPFAGDFYAFKNVLNGLLRAYEVMPQSGALEGLSPRQRFEAHVRQGWAATVIDPDRLNTVFTKPETRKVRQHGIPVGGRRWSCDELDVWFHDTIAVHIPQYHGYNALRPTKPDG
;
A
#
# COMPACT_ATOMS: atom_id res chain seq x y z
N MET A 1 23.65 20.03 -16.48
CA MET A 1 24.83 19.14 -16.56
C MET A 1 24.80 18.27 -15.30
N ASN A 2 24.40 17.01 -15.41
CA ASN A 2 24.20 16.13 -14.24
C ASN A 2 25.47 15.26 -14.10
N PRO A 3 26.19 15.27 -12.96
CA PRO A 3 27.44 14.52 -12.85
C PRO A 3 27.19 13.02 -13.05
N LYS A 4 27.99 12.40 -13.93
CA LYS A 4 27.97 10.96 -14.22
C LYS A 4 28.17 10.20 -12.92
N ARG A 5 27.08 9.63 -12.39
CA ARG A 5 27.09 8.74 -11.23
C ARG A 5 27.94 7.53 -11.62
N THR A 6 29.07 7.34 -10.94
CA THR A 6 29.95 6.18 -11.15
C THR A 6 29.12 4.92 -10.93
N ALA A 7 29.03 4.05 -11.94
CA ALA A 7 28.27 2.80 -11.84
C ALA A 7 28.88 1.95 -10.71
N LEU A 8 28.18 1.87 -9.58
CA LEU A 8 28.53 1.01 -8.46
C LEU A 8 28.38 -0.46 -8.91
N GLY A 9 29.48 -1.06 -9.34
CA GLY A 9 29.59 -2.50 -9.60
C GLY A 9 28.87 -3.02 -10.86
N ARG A 10 29.03 -4.32 -11.11
CA ARG A 10 28.32 -5.06 -12.16
C ARG A 10 26.85 -5.14 -11.77
N LEU A 11 25.97 -4.63 -12.62
CA LEU A 11 24.53 -4.77 -12.43
C LEU A 11 24.16 -6.27 -12.38
N PRO A 12 23.28 -6.68 -11.44
CA PRO A 12 22.84 -8.06 -11.38
C PRO A 12 22.13 -8.46 -12.67
N THR A 13 22.27 -9.72 -13.05
CA THR A 13 21.54 -10.28 -14.20
C THR A 13 20.03 -10.10 -13.96
N PRO A 14 19.29 -9.56 -14.94
CA PRO A 14 17.83 -9.45 -14.84
C PRO A 14 17.19 -10.82 -14.61
N PHE A 15 16.07 -10.83 -13.89
CA PHE A 15 15.28 -12.04 -13.72
C PHE A 15 14.80 -12.57 -15.08
N ALA A 16 14.97 -13.86 -15.32
CA ALA A 16 14.53 -14.50 -16.54
C ALA A 16 13.02 -14.76 -16.48
N GLY A 17 12.23 -13.90 -17.13
CA GLY A 17 10.77 -14.01 -17.19
C GLY A 17 10.08 -12.66 -17.06
N ASP A 18 8.75 -12.69 -17.06
CA ASP A 18 7.94 -11.52 -16.78
C ASP A 18 7.72 -11.32 -15.27
N PHE A 19 7.00 -10.25 -14.91
CA PHE A 19 6.70 -9.94 -13.52
C PHE A 19 5.84 -11.03 -12.83
N TYR A 20 4.98 -11.72 -13.58
CA TYR A 20 4.16 -12.80 -13.03
C TYR A 20 5.00 -14.03 -12.69
N ALA A 21 5.93 -14.42 -13.56
CA ALA A 21 6.91 -15.47 -13.30
C ALA A 21 7.76 -15.14 -12.08
N PHE A 22 8.24 -13.89 -11.97
CA PHE A 22 8.96 -13.43 -10.79
C PHE A 22 8.13 -13.57 -9.51
N LYS A 23 6.88 -13.08 -9.50
CA LYS A 23 5.99 -13.19 -8.34
C LYS A 23 5.77 -14.64 -7.92
N ASN A 24 5.61 -15.56 -8.87
CA ASN A 24 5.43 -16.97 -8.57
C ASN A 24 6.66 -17.58 -7.88
N VAL A 25 7.87 -17.29 -8.39
CA VAL A 25 9.12 -17.75 -7.78
C VAL A 25 9.30 -17.15 -6.39
N LEU A 26 9.12 -15.83 -6.25
CA LEU A 26 9.23 -15.14 -4.97
C LEU A 26 8.27 -15.71 -3.92
N ASN A 27 7.00 -15.88 -4.29
CA ASN A 27 5.99 -16.42 -3.36
C ASN A 27 6.30 -17.87 -2.96
N GLY A 28 6.83 -18.68 -3.88
CA GLY A 28 7.28 -20.04 -3.57
C GLY A 28 8.44 -20.05 -2.56
N LEU A 29 9.45 -19.21 -2.78
CA LEU A 29 10.59 -19.06 -1.87
C LEU A 29 10.17 -18.52 -0.50
N LEU A 30 9.26 -17.54 -0.46
CA LEU A 30 8.75 -16.96 0.78
C LEU A 30 8.00 -18.02 1.60
N ARG A 31 7.10 -18.78 0.98
CA ARG A 31 6.39 -19.88 1.64
C ARG A 31 7.34 -20.95 2.19
N ALA A 32 8.39 -21.29 1.44
CA ALA A 32 9.40 -22.21 1.93
C ALA A 32 10.15 -21.62 3.13
N TYR A 33 10.57 -20.36 3.05
CA TYR A 33 11.25 -19.68 4.15
C TYR A 33 10.42 -19.62 5.44
N GLU A 34 9.12 -19.36 5.32
CA GLU A 34 8.19 -19.30 6.47
C GLU A 34 8.16 -20.59 7.29
N VAL A 35 8.40 -21.74 6.67
CA VAL A 35 8.27 -23.07 7.31
C VAL A 35 9.59 -23.78 7.57
N MET A 36 10.69 -23.32 6.95
CA MET A 36 12.01 -23.91 7.16
C MET A 36 12.62 -23.42 8.49
N PRO A 37 13.08 -24.34 9.36
CA PRO A 37 13.89 -24.02 10.53
C PRO A 37 15.06 -23.08 10.20
N GLN A 38 15.26 -22.05 11.01
CA GLN A 38 16.37 -21.10 10.87
C GLN A 38 17.26 -21.13 12.12
N SER A 39 18.56 -20.97 11.90
CA SER A 39 19.54 -20.81 12.98
C SER A 39 19.58 -19.36 13.50
N GLY A 40 20.42 -19.09 14.50
CA GLY A 40 20.55 -17.75 15.08
C GLY A 40 19.37 -17.39 15.97
N ALA A 41 18.78 -16.20 15.77
CA ALA A 41 17.75 -15.64 16.63
C ALA A 41 16.43 -16.45 16.69
N LEU A 42 16.24 -17.40 15.77
CA LEU A 42 15.07 -18.28 15.75
C LEU A 42 15.33 -19.65 16.40
N GLU A 43 16.56 -19.93 16.86
CA GLU A 43 16.90 -21.10 17.69
C GLU A 43 16.45 -22.45 17.11
N GLY A 44 16.49 -22.60 15.79
CA GLY A 44 16.05 -23.83 15.10
C GLY A 44 14.54 -23.90 14.86
N LEU A 45 13.79 -22.84 15.17
CA LEU A 45 12.39 -22.70 14.76
C LEU A 45 12.28 -22.04 13.39
N SER A 46 11.19 -22.34 12.69
CA SER A 46 10.80 -21.57 11.52
C SER A 46 10.20 -20.22 11.91
N PRO A 47 10.25 -19.20 11.03
CA PRO A 47 9.60 -17.91 11.26
C PRO A 47 8.13 -18.06 11.66
N ARG A 48 7.39 -18.95 11.00
CA ARG A 48 5.99 -19.23 11.32
C ARG A 48 5.82 -19.78 12.74
N GLN A 49 6.63 -20.77 13.14
CA GLN A 49 6.54 -21.33 14.50
C GLN A 49 6.81 -20.27 15.56
N ARG A 50 7.81 -19.41 15.34
CA ARG A 50 8.15 -18.34 16.29
C ARG A 50 7.04 -17.29 16.35
N PHE A 51 6.50 -16.88 15.21
CA PHE A 51 5.37 -15.97 15.13
C PHE A 51 4.14 -16.52 15.87
N GLU A 52 3.75 -17.76 15.60
CA GLU A 52 2.63 -18.42 16.27
C GLU A 52 2.84 -18.53 17.79
N ALA A 53 4.08 -18.77 18.24
CA ALA A 53 4.41 -18.79 19.65
C ALA A 53 4.19 -17.41 20.31
N HIS A 54 4.62 -16.33 19.66
CA HIS A 54 4.37 -14.97 20.15
C HIS A 54 2.89 -14.62 20.16
N VAL A 55 2.13 -14.97 19.11
CA VAL A 55 0.67 -14.76 19.08
C VAL A 55 -0.01 -15.51 20.23
N ARG A 56 0.39 -16.77 20.49
CA ARG A 56 -0.11 -17.55 21.64
C ARG A 56 0.27 -16.94 23.00
N GLN A 57 1.36 -16.18 23.07
CA GLN A 57 1.79 -15.45 24.27
C GLN A 57 1.10 -14.08 24.41
N GLY A 58 0.09 -13.78 23.58
CA GLY A 58 -0.71 -12.57 23.67
C GLY A 58 -0.24 -11.45 22.73
N TRP A 59 0.70 -11.72 21.82
CA TRP A 59 1.05 -10.75 20.79
C TRP A 59 -0.14 -10.58 19.83
N ALA A 60 -0.64 -9.35 19.73
CA ALA A 60 -1.80 -9.01 18.94
C ALA A 60 -1.47 -7.87 17.98
N ALA A 61 -2.09 -7.89 16.81
CA ALA A 61 -1.95 -6.81 15.84
C ALA A 61 -2.67 -5.54 16.35
N THR A 62 -2.01 -4.40 16.23
CA THR A 62 -2.70 -3.11 16.27
C THR A 62 -3.25 -2.84 14.87
N VAL A 63 -4.56 -3.00 14.71
CA VAL A 63 -5.23 -2.85 13.42
C VAL A 63 -5.64 -1.40 13.23
N ILE A 64 -5.29 -0.81 12.09
CA ILE A 64 -5.77 0.52 11.70
C ILE A 64 -7.26 0.43 11.37
N ASP A 65 -8.01 1.48 11.69
CA ASP A 65 -9.36 1.69 11.16
C ASP A 65 -9.34 1.51 9.63
N PRO A 66 -10.13 0.57 9.06
CA PRO A 66 -10.16 0.30 7.63
C PRO A 66 -10.39 1.55 6.79
N ASP A 67 -11.19 2.50 7.28
CA ASP A 67 -11.46 3.73 6.53
C ASP A 67 -10.22 4.62 6.48
N ARG A 68 -9.37 4.60 7.52
CA ARG A 68 -8.11 5.33 7.56
C ARG A 68 -7.04 4.71 6.67
N LEU A 69 -7.18 3.44 6.27
CA LEU A 69 -6.26 2.84 5.30
C LEU A 69 -6.22 3.65 3.99
N ASN A 70 -7.37 4.20 3.59
CA ASN A 70 -7.52 5.05 2.40
C ASN A 70 -6.83 6.43 2.54
N THR A 71 -6.20 6.74 3.67
CA THR A 71 -5.37 7.95 3.82
C THR A 71 -3.86 7.66 3.87
N VAL A 72 -3.45 6.41 4.12
CA VAL A 72 -2.04 6.07 4.41
C VAL A 72 -1.15 6.17 3.17
N PHE A 73 -1.64 5.71 2.01
CA PHE A 73 -0.88 5.67 0.76
C PHE A 73 -1.42 6.64 -0.28
N THR A 74 -1.85 7.80 0.16
CA THR A 74 -2.47 8.81 -0.70
C THR A 74 -1.74 10.14 -0.66
N LYS A 75 -2.00 10.96 -1.67
CA LYS A 75 -1.65 12.37 -1.69
C LYS A 75 -2.94 13.17 -1.61
N PRO A 76 -3.11 14.08 -0.63
CA PRO A 76 -4.28 14.94 -0.59
C PRO A 76 -4.23 15.93 -1.75
N GLU A 77 -5.34 16.03 -2.48
CA GLU A 77 -5.53 17.02 -3.53
C GLU A 77 -6.84 17.77 -3.34
N THR A 78 -6.77 19.10 -3.46
CA THR A 78 -7.93 19.97 -3.35
C THR A 78 -8.84 19.85 -4.58
N ARG A 79 -10.14 19.65 -4.37
CA ARG A 79 -11.16 19.57 -5.42
C ARG A 79 -12.41 20.33 -5.05
N LYS A 80 -13.00 21.00 -6.04
CA LYS A 80 -14.30 21.66 -5.90
C LYS A 80 -15.42 20.68 -6.22
N VAL A 81 -16.41 20.57 -5.33
CA VAL A 81 -17.61 19.77 -5.58
C VAL A 81 -18.48 20.48 -6.61
N ARG A 82 -18.85 19.76 -7.68
CA ARG A 82 -19.73 20.26 -8.75
C ARG A 82 -20.74 19.20 -9.13
N GLN A 83 -22.01 19.58 -9.22
CA GLN A 83 -23.10 18.68 -9.66
C GLN A 83 -23.12 17.35 -8.84
N HIS A 84 -23.04 17.41 -7.51
CA HIS A 84 -23.08 16.21 -6.65
C HIS A 84 -21.88 15.25 -6.82
N GLY A 85 -20.72 15.76 -7.25
CA GLY A 85 -19.55 14.92 -7.44
C GLY A 85 -18.24 15.68 -7.64
N ILE A 86 -17.16 14.91 -7.82
CA ILE A 86 -15.80 15.41 -8.03
C ILE A 86 -15.13 14.74 -9.25
N PRO A 87 -14.46 15.51 -10.13
CA PRO A 87 -13.67 14.96 -11.23
C PRO A 87 -12.25 14.62 -10.76
N VAL A 88 -11.85 13.36 -10.90
CA VAL A 88 -10.50 12.88 -10.55
C VAL A 88 -10.04 11.83 -11.58
N GLY A 89 -8.86 12.04 -12.16
CA GLY A 89 -8.26 11.07 -13.09
C GLY A 89 -9.13 10.74 -14.31
N GLY A 90 -9.89 11.71 -14.82
CA GLY A 90 -10.81 11.51 -15.95
C GLY A 90 -12.11 10.77 -15.61
N ARG A 91 -12.31 10.36 -14.35
CA ARG A 91 -13.54 9.73 -13.86
C ARG A 91 -14.29 10.69 -12.93
N ARG A 92 -15.62 10.62 -12.98
CA ARG A 92 -16.51 11.31 -12.04
C ARG A 92 -16.78 10.40 -10.84
N TRP A 93 -16.62 10.95 -9.64
CA TRP A 93 -16.89 10.28 -8.38
C TRP A 93 -18.02 10.98 -7.65
N SER A 94 -18.88 10.22 -6.99
CA SER A 94 -20.05 10.70 -6.26
C SER A 94 -20.32 9.80 -5.06
N CYS A 95 -20.86 10.39 -4.00
CA CYS A 95 -21.50 9.73 -2.87
C CYS A 95 -22.52 10.70 -2.27
N ASP A 96 -23.51 10.19 -1.56
CA ASP A 96 -24.64 10.99 -1.04
C ASP A 96 -24.15 12.10 -0.10
N GLU A 97 -23.06 11.87 0.62
CA GLU A 97 -22.48 12.84 1.53
C GLU A 97 -21.93 14.08 0.82
N LEU A 98 -21.62 14.03 -0.48
CA LEU A 98 -21.17 15.21 -1.23
C LEU A 98 -22.29 16.22 -1.49
N ASP A 99 -23.55 15.85 -1.32
CA ASP A 99 -24.70 16.73 -1.58
C ASP A 99 -24.74 17.92 -0.63
N VAL A 100 -24.28 17.73 0.61
CA VAL A 100 -24.22 18.81 1.61
C VAL A 100 -23.00 19.74 1.44
N TRP A 101 -22.04 19.36 0.59
CA TRP A 101 -20.81 20.14 0.30
C TRP A 101 -20.87 20.82 -1.07
N PHE A 102 -22.08 21.10 -1.56
CA PHE A 102 -22.25 21.69 -2.88
C PHE A 102 -21.55 23.05 -2.96
N HIS A 103 -20.77 23.25 -4.03
CA HIS A 103 -19.91 24.42 -4.25
C HIS A 103 -18.71 24.58 -3.30
N ASP A 104 -18.53 23.70 -2.31
CA ASP A 104 -17.38 23.74 -1.43
C ASP A 104 -16.13 23.12 -2.05
N THR A 105 -15.02 23.39 -1.38
CA THR A 105 -13.71 22.86 -1.69
C THR A 105 -13.32 21.83 -0.63
N ILE A 106 -13.07 20.61 -1.07
CA ILE A 106 -12.70 19.48 -0.21
C ILE A 106 -11.30 18.96 -0.54
N ALA A 107 -10.68 18.27 0.41
CA ALA A 107 -9.49 17.48 0.16
C ALA A 107 -9.91 16.08 -0.30
N VAL A 108 -9.21 15.52 -1.27
CA VAL A 108 -9.46 14.18 -1.80
C VAL A 108 -8.16 13.38 -1.74
N HIS A 109 -8.22 12.23 -1.09
CA HIS A 109 -7.06 11.35 -0.92
C HIS A 109 -6.82 10.49 -2.16
N ILE A 110 -5.79 10.83 -2.94
CA ILE A 110 -5.44 10.18 -4.22
C ILE A 110 -4.41 9.05 -4.01
N PRO A 111 -4.73 7.77 -4.26
CA PRO A 111 -3.77 6.66 -4.15
C PRO A 111 -2.51 6.84 -5.01
N GLN A 112 -1.34 6.58 -4.42
CA GLN A 112 -0.07 6.72 -5.14
C GLN A 112 0.36 5.44 -5.88
N TYR A 113 -0.04 4.26 -5.40
CA TYR A 113 0.53 2.98 -5.83
C TYR A 113 -0.45 2.01 -6.50
N HIS A 114 -1.76 2.31 -6.51
CA HIS A 114 -2.79 1.41 -7.06
C HIS A 114 -3.91 2.19 -7.75
N GLY A 115 -4.70 1.49 -8.56
CA GLY A 115 -5.86 2.05 -9.25
C GLY A 115 -7.04 2.32 -8.32
N TYR A 116 -7.95 3.20 -8.75
CA TYR A 116 -9.05 3.70 -7.93
C TYR A 116 -10.28 2.78 -7.96
N ASN A 117 -10.71 2.29 -6.80
CA ASN A 117 -12.06 1.73 -6.59
C ASN A 117 -12.89 2.52 -5.56
N ALA A 118 -12.24 3.34 -4.75
CA ALA A 118 -12.85 4.29 -3.83
C ALA A 118 -11.92 5.50 -3.65
N LEU A 119 -12.49 6.63 -3.26
CA LEU A 119 -11.76 7.84 -2.85
C LEU A 119 -12.28 8.28 -1.49
N ARG A 120 -11.39 8.77 -0.64
CA ARG A 120 -11.79 9.38 0.63
C ARG A 120 -11.79 10.90 0.50
N PRO A 121 -12.98 11.54 0.50
CA PRO A 121 -13.09 12.98 0.68
C PRO A 121 -12.91 13.35 2.17
N THR A 122 -12.24 14.45 2.44
CA THR A 122 -12.02 15.03 3.77
C THR A 122 -12.20 16.55 3.70
N LYS A 123 -12.44 17.16 4.85
CA LYS A 123 -12.40 18.63 4.92
C LYS A 123 -10.96 19.12 4.76
N PRO A 124 -10.73 20.38 4.36
CA PRO A 124 -9.37 20.91 4.22
C PRO A 124 -8.50 20.84 5.49
N ASP A 125 -9.11 20.71 6.67
CA ASP A 125 -8.46 20.58 7.99
C ASP A 125 -8.17 19.12 8.43
N GLY A 126 -8.63 18.12 7.68
CA GLY A 126 -8.40 16.68 7.94
C GLY A 126 -9.63 15.94 8.43
#